data_AF-V9VW83-F1
#
_entry.id   AF-V9VW83-F1
#
_cell.length_a   1.000
_cell.length_b   1.000
_cell.length_c   1.000
_cell.angle_alpha   90.00
_cell.angle_beta   90.00
_cell.angle_gamma   90.00
#
_symmetry.space_group_name_H-M   'P 1'
#
loop_
_entity.id
_entity.type
_entity.pdbx_description
1 polymer ?
#
loop_
_entity_poly.entity_id
_entity_poly.type
_entity_poly.pdbx_seq_one_letter_code
_entity_poly.pdbx_strand_id
1 'polypeptide(L)'
;MSHSDRKIEKPDLATVKDLAKFFQVERTAVPDVMSEMGVPRRGGGYPWIRIWRALGFDLKTAENLEDLKIPLLNLKQVAAKLGESAKTTRRRSNGEHRDRSIPAYIDLGPRKRLFFSGEVQSWILGEPLPFSREQKNLSFIPGQAKRTGAPKAARREAEVTLSPSPSAAALFMAPRKSG
;
A
#
# COMPACT_ATOMS: atom_id res chain seq x y z
N MET A 1 20.79 6.67 39.44
CA MET A 1 19.91 6.41 38.27
C MET A 1 19.48 7.78 37.72
N SER A 2 20.26 8.36 36.80
CA SER A 2 19.90 9.64 36.19
C SER A 2 18.84 9.44 35.13
N HIS A 3 17.63 9.91 35.40
CA HIS A 3 16.66 10.19 34.36
C HIS A 3 17.16 11.42 33.58
N SER A 4 17.96 11.17 32.55
CA SER A 4 18.26 12.19 31.56
C SER A 4 16.95 12.58 30.89
N ASP A 5 16.44 13.75 31.25
CA ASP A 5 15.46 14.51 30.48
C ASP A 5 15.93 14.52 29.02
N ARG A 6 15.35 13.63 28.21
CA ARG A 6 15.48 13.72 26.76
C ARG A 6 14.75 14.99 26.37
N LYS A 7 15.50 16.07 26.18
CA LYS A 7 15.04 17.26 25.45
C LYS A 7 14.25 16.75 24.25
N ILE A 8 12.93 17.00 24.26
CA ILE A 8 12.12 16.80 23.08
C ILE A 8 12.55 17.93 22.15
N GLU A 9 13.65 17.69 21.43
CA GLU A 9 14.04 18.45 20.27
C GLU A 9 12.79 18.59 19.40
N LYS A 10 12.55 19.81 18.90
CA LYS A 10 11.37 20.15 18.10
C LYS A 10 11.01 18.97 17.20
N PRO A 11 9.77 18.46 17.25
CA PRO A 11 9.42 17.30 16.46
C PRO A 11 9.73 17.63 15.00
N ASP A 12 10.57 16.82 14.37
CA ASP A 12 10.91 17.00 12.97
C ASP A 12 9.64 16.80 12.14
N LEU A 13 9.10 17.90 11.63
CA LEU A 13 7.81 17.96 10.94
C LEU A 13 8.02 18.07 9.44
N ALA A 14 7.44 17.13 8.70
CA ALA A 14 7.32 17.19 7.26
C ALA A 14 6.18 18.14 6.87
N THR A 15 6.46 19.07 5.97
CA THR A 15 5.39 19.87 5.34
C THR A 15 4.69 19.06 4.26
N VAL A 16 3.50 19.51 3.83
CA VAL A 16 2.80 18.93 2.67
C VAL A 16 3.67 18.95 1.42
N LYS A 17 4.49 19.98 1.23
CA LYS A 17 5.41 20.10 0.09
C LYS A 17 6.50 19.02 0.14
N ASP A 18 7.06 18.77 1.32
CA ASP A 18 8.09 17.75 1.51
C ASP A 18 7.52 16.37 1.26
N LEU A 19 6.33 16.08 1.77
CA LEU A 19 5.65 14.80 1.57
C LEU A 19 5.21 14.57 0.12
N ALA A 20 4.74 15.62 -0.56
CA ALA A 20 4.41 15.55 -1.98
C ALA A 20 5.64 15.14 -2.79
N LYS A 21 6.81 15.72 -2.49
CA LYS A 21 8.08 15.35 -3.11
C LYS A 21 8.50 13.92 -2.72
N PHE A 22 8.41 13.59 -1.43
CA PHE A 22 8.84 12.30 -0.88
C PHE A 22 8.07 11.12 -1.46
N PHE A 23 6.73 11.19 -1.48
CA PHE A 23 5.85 10.17 -2.07
C PHE A 23 5.64 10.37 -3.59
N GLN A 24 6.29 11.38 -4.18
CA GLN A 24 6.11 11.81 -5.56
C GLN A 24 4.63 12.02 -5.97
N VAL A 25 3.77 12.40 -5.03
CA VAL A 25 2.33 12.65 -5.23
C VAL A 25 2.05 14.14 -5.40
N GLU A 26 0.87 14.47 -5.89
CA GLU A 26 0.39 15.85 -5.85
C GLU A 26 0.14 16.28 -4.40
N ARG A 27 0.32 17.58 -4.11
CA ARG A 27 0.11 18.15 -2.76
C ARG A 27 -1.29 17.88 -2.21
N THR A 28 -2.30 17.85 -3.08
CA THR A 28 -3.70 17.59 -2.77
C THR A 28 -3.94 16.17 -2.26
N ALA A 29 -3.14 15.20 -2.71
CA ALA A 29 -3.26 13.79 -2.32
C ALA A 29 -2.53 13.45 -1.01
N VAL A 30 -1.67 14.34 -0.52
CA VAL A 30 -0.88 14.09 0.71
C VAL A 30 -1.77 13.85 1.94
N PRO A 31 -2.82 14.64 2.21
CA PRO A 31 -3.69 14.39 3.37
C PRO A 31 -4.33 12.99 3.33
N ASP A 32 -4.78 12.54 2.16
CA ASP A 32 -5.39 11.22 1.99
C ASP A 32 -4.39 10.10 2.24
N VAL A 33 -3.17 10.22 1.69
CA VAL A 33 -2.08 9.25 1.93
C VAL A 33 -1.73 9.20 3.42
N MET A 34 -1.61 10.35 4.08
CA MET A 34 -1.31 10.41 5.52
C MET A 34 -2.45 9.83 6.38
N SER A 35 -3.70 10.06 5.99
CA SER A 35 -4.87 9.48 6.65
C SER A 35 -4.87 7.95 6.54
N GLU A 36 -4.58 7.41 5.35
CA GLU A 36 -4.53 5.95 5.13
C GLU A 36 -3.38 5.30 5.91
N MET A 37 -2.24 5.99 6.01
CA MET A 37 -1.11 5.60 6.86
C MET A 37 -1.40 5.74 8.37
N GLY A 38 -2.52 6.35 8.77
CA GLY A 38 -2.85 6.60 10.18
C GLY A 38 -1.96 7.65 10.84
N VAL A 39 -1.35 8.56 10.06
CA VAL A 39 -0.45 9.59 10.57
C VAL A 39 -1.22 10.92 10.70
N PRO A 40 -1.58 11.34 11.92
CA PRO A 40 -2.31 12.59 12.11
C PRO A 40 -1.40 13.79 11.89
N ARG A 41 -1.98 14.86 11.32
CA ARG A 41 -1.34 16.17 11.25
C ARG A 41 -1.18 16.75 12.65
N ARG A 42 -0.02 17.33 12.97
CA ARG A 42 0.26 18.02 14.24
C ARG A 42 0.83 19.41 13.97
N GLY A 43 0.08 20.43 14.36
CA GLY A 43 0.43 21.82 14.08
C GLY A 43 0.61 22.05 12.58
N GLY A 44 1.78 22.56 12.20
CA GLY A 44 2.10 22.92 10.81
C GLY A 44 2.31 21.76 9.85
N GLY A 45 2.50 20.52 10.32
CA GLY A 45 2.94 19.41 9.45
C GLY A 45 2.68 18.02 10.02
N TYR A 46 3.41 17.03 9.50
CA TYR A 46 3.31 15.63 9.89
C TYR A 46 4.63 15.17 10.50
N PRO A 47 4.63 14.54 11.69
CA PRO A 47 5.88 14.10 12.31
C PRO A 47 6.57 13.00 11.50
N TRP A 48 7.79 13.24 11.02
CA TRP A 48 8.59 12.25 10.26
C TRP A 48 8.71 10.92 11.00
N ILE A 49 8.92 10.97 12.31
CA ILE A 49 9.01 9.80 13.18
C ILE A 49 7.79 8.88 13.09
N ARG A 50 6.58 9.44 12.90
CA ARG A 50 5.35 8.66 12.76
C ARG A 50 5.21 8.09 11.36
N ILE A 51 5.65 8.84 10.36
CA ILE A 51 5.68 8.40 8.97
C ILE A 51 6.61 7.19 8.84
N TRP A 52 7.83 7.27 9.35
CA TRP A 52 8.79 6.16 9.32
C TRP A 52 8.26 4.92 10.05
N ARG A 53 7.64 5.07 11.23
CA ARG A 53 6.99 3.94 11.92
C ARG A 53 5.86 3.33 11.10
N ALA A 54 5.02 4.14 10.47
CA ALA A 54 3.95 3.65 9.59
C ALA A 54 4.53 2.92 8.38
N LEU A 55 5.69 3.36 7.87
CA LEU A 55 6.45 2.69 6.81
C LEU A 55 7.28 1.49 7.31
N GLY A 56 7.10 1.05 8.56
CA GLY A 56 7.71 -0.16 9.11
C GLY A 56 9.18 -0.04 9.50
N PHE A 57 9.72 1.17 9.62
CA PHE A 57 11.12 1.36 10.01
C PHE A 57 11.35 1.13 11.50
N ASP A 58 12.39 0.35 11.83
CA ASP A 58 12.95 0.35 13.18
C ASP A 58 13.95 1.51 13.32
N LEU A 59 13.52 2.53 14.04
CA LEU A 59 14.26 3.76 14.27
C LEU A 59 15.49 3.56 15.17
N LYS A 60 15.62 2.40 15.81
CA LYS A 60 16.80 2.07 16.64
C LYS A 60 18.02 1.70 15.79
N THR A 61 17.79 1.23 14.56
CA THR A 61 18.84 0.71 13.67
C THR A 61 19.25 1.74 12.61
N ALA A 62 18.49 2.83 12.44
CA ALA A 62 18.81 3.86 11.47
C ALA A 62 20.03 4.67 11.92
N GLU A 63 21.17 4.47 11.25
CA GLU A 63 22.40 5.25 11.49
C GLU A 63 22.20 6.72 11.11
N ASN A 64 21.49 7.01 10.01
CA ASN A 64 21.20 8.35 9.52
C ASN A 64 19.71 8.54 9.20
N LEU A 65 19.02 9.38 9.96
CA LEU A 65 17.60 9.69 9.75
C LEU A 65 17.36 10.61 8.53
N GLU A 66 18.34 11.43 8.15
CA GLU A 66 18.22 12.32 7.00
C GLU A 66 18.17 11.57 5.67
N ASP A 67 18.87 10.43 5.56
CA ASP A 67 18.84 9.57 4.36
C ASP A 67 17.43 8.98 4.13
N LEU A 68 16.64 8.82 5.20
CA LEU A 68 15.26 8.37 5.11
C LEU A 68 14.31 9.43 4.55
N LYS A 69 14.74 10.68 4.40
CA LYS A 69 13.96 11.77 3.78
C LYS A 69 14.20 11.86 2.28
N ILE A 70 15.11 11.07 1.72
CA ILE A 70 15.36 11.02 0.28
C ILE A 70 14.05 10.58 -0.42
N PRO A 71 13.63 11.29 -1.49
CA PRO A 71 12.43 10.92 -2.22
C PRO A 71 12.44 9.46 -2.68
N LEU A 72 11.30 8.80 -2.50
CA LEU A 72 11.13 7.41 -2.89
C LEU A 72 11.23 7.26 -4.40
N LEU A 73 11.70 6.13 -4.88
CA LEU A 73 11.81 5.83 -6.30
C LEU A 73 10.53 5.23 -6.86
N ASN A 74 10.07 5.75 -8.00
CA ASN A 74 9.01 5.10 -8.77
C ASN A 74 9.52 3.84 -9.46
N LEU A 75 8.60 2.94 -9.77
CA LEU A 75 8.89 1.72 -10.54
C LEU A 75 9.65 1.98 -11.85
N LYS A 76 9.32 3.06 -12.58
CA LYS A 76 10.06 3.45 -13.80
C LYS A 76 11.53 3.81 -13.52
N GLN A 77 11.80 4.47 -12.40
CA GLN A 77 13.16 4.85 -12.00
C GLN A 77 13.96 3.63 -11.55
N VAL A 78 13.33 2.71 -10.83
CA VAL A 78 13.95 1.43 -10.45
C VAL A 78 14.26 0.59 -11.69
N ALA A 79 13.32 0.48 -12.62
CA ALA A 79 13.52 -0.24 -13.89
C ALA A 79 14.68 0.36 -14.71
N ALA A 80 14.77 1.69 -14.78
CA ALA A 80 15.89 2.37 -15.43
C ALA A 80 17.24 2.08 -14.78
N LYS A 81 17.31 2.01 -13.44
CA LYS A 81 18.55 1.63 -12.71
C LYS A 81 18.98 0.19 -12.99
N LEU A 82 18.03 -0.70 -13.27
CA LEU A 82 18.29 -2.11 -13.58
C LEU A 82 18.56 -2.37 -15.07
N GLY A 83 18.34 -1.38 -15.95
CA GLY A 83 18.33 -1.59 -17.40
C GLY A 83 17.18 -2.48 -17.89
N GLU A 84 16.12 -2.61 -17.10
CA GLU A 84 14.97 -3.48 -17.39
C GLU A 84 13.72 -2.69 -17.81
N SER A 85 12.74 -3.40 -18.38
CA SER A 85 11.42 -2.82 -18.62
C SER A 85 10.63 -2.68 -17.32
N ALA A 86 9.84 -1.60 -17.20
CA ALA A 86 8.93 -1.41 -16.08
C ALA A 86 7.93 -2.59 -15.92
N LYS A 87 7.56 -3.27 -17.01
CA LYS A 87 6.69 -4.45 -16.94
C LYS A 87 7.38 -5.61 -16.22
N THR A 88 8.66 -5.85 -16.49
CA THR A 88 9.47 -6.89 -15.85
C THR A 88 9.62 -6.60 -14.36
N THR A 89 10.01 -5.38 -13.99
CA THR A 89 10.14 -4.96 -12.59
C THR A 89 8.80 -5.05 -11.83
N ARG A 90 7.68 -4.78 -12.51
CA ARG A 90 6.33 -4.97 -11.92
C ARG A 90 6.01 -6.44 -11.66
N ARG A 91 6.28 -7.33 -12.63
CA ARG A 91 6.11 -8.78 -12.43
C ARG A 91 6.99 -9.30 -11.30
N ARG A 92 8.21 -8.77 -11.19
CA ARG A 92 9.15 -9.09 -10.11
C ARG A 92 8.57 -8.71 -8.74
N SER A 93 8.06 -7.49 -8.59
CA SER A 93 7.40 -7.04 -7.36
C SER A 93 6.09 -7.77 -7.04
N ASN A 94 5.43 -8.39 -8.02
CA ASN A 94 4.28 -9.27 -7.77
C ASN A 94 4.68 -10.70 -7.37
N GLY A 95 5.96 -11.07 -7.44
CA GLY A 95 6.39 -12.46 -7.28
C GLY A 95 6.07 -13.37 -8.49
N GLU A 96 5.61 -12.80 -9.60
CA GLU A 96 5.29 -13.48 -10.87
C GLU A 96 6.54 -13.70 -11.76
N HIS A 97 7.68 -13.17 -11.34
CA HIS A 97 8.96 -13.37 -12.00
C HIS A 97 9.73 -14.52 -11.35
N ARG A 98 10.66 -15.13 -12.11
CA ARG A 98 11.54 -16.20 -11.62
C ARG A 98 12.35 -15.73 -10.42
N ASP A 99 12.97 -14.56 -10.57
CA ASP A 99 13.63 -13.88 -9.46
C ASP A 99 12.58 -13.15 -8.64
N ARG A 100 12.45 -13.48 -7.35
CA ARG A 100 11.51 -12.83 -6.42
C ARG A 100 12.22 -11.92 -5.41
N SER A 101 13.50 -11.66 -5.62
CA SER A 101 14.41 -11.02 -4.67
C SER A 101 14.27 -9.49 -4.57
N ILE A 102 13.24 -8.89 -5.15
CA ILE A 102 13.09 -7.43 -5.15
C ILE A 102 12.77 -6.89 -3.74
N PRO A 103 13.29 -5.71 -3.37
CA PRO A 103 12.98 -5.09 -2.09
C PRO A 103 11.50 -4.80 -1.87
N ALA A 104 11.14 -4.60 -0.60
CA ALA A 104 9.81 -4.20 -0.19
C ALA A 104 9.43 -2.85 -0.83
N TYR A 105 8.16 -2.70 -1.19
CA TYR A 105 7.63 -1.49 -1.82
C TYR A 105 6.41 -0.97 -1.10
N ILE A 106 6.23 0.34 -1.17
CA ILE A 106 5.02 1.03 -0.72
C ILE A 106 4.03 1.01 -1.87
N ASP A 107 2.87 0.42 -1.62
CA ASP A 107 1.75 0.38 -2.55
C ASP A 107 0.78 1.53 -2.23
N LEU A 108 0.74 2.55 -3.09
CA LEU A 108 -0.23 3.65 -3.02
C LEU A 108 -1.42 3.39 -3.98
N GLY A 109 -1.56 2.17 -4.48
CA GLY A 109 -2.62 1.76 -5.39
C GLY A 109 -2.09 1.12 -6.68
N PRO A 110 -2.99 0.64 -7.55
CA PRO A 110 -2.67 -0.30 -8.64
C PRO A 110 -1.64 0.19 -9.66
N ARG A 111 -1.45 1.52 -9.75
CA ARG A 111 -0.54 2.18 -10.69
C ARG A 111 0.72 2.75 -10.04
N LYS A 112 0.79 2.86 -8.71
CA LYS A 112 1.84 3.61 -8.04
C LYS A 112 2.50 2.80 -6.93
N ARG A 113 3.70 2.35 -7.24
CA ARG A 113 4.60 1.65 -6.32
C ARG A 113 5.86 2.46 -6.11
N LEU A 114 6.24 2.61 -4.86
CA LEU A 114 7.37 3.39 -4.43
C LEU A 114 8.37 2.50 -3.69
N PHE A 115 9.65 2.71 -3.95
CA PHE A 115 10.74 1.95 -3.36
C PHE A 115 11.67 2.92 -2.63
N PHE A 116 12.32 2.47 -1.56
CA PHE A 116 13.38 3.28 -0.97
C PHE A 116 14.64 3.20 -1.82
N SER A 117 15.29 4.34 -2.02
CA SER A 117 16.53 4.41 -2.80
C SER A 117 17.63 3.54 -2.19
N GLY A 118 17.81 3.61 -0.88
CA GLY A 118 18.82 2.83 -0.15
C GLY A 118 18.64 1.33 -0.32
N GLU A 119 17.41 0.81 -0.13
CA GLU A 119 17.13 -0.62 -0.33
C GLU A 119 17.41 -1.08 -1.76
N VAL A 120 17.01 -0.28 -2.76
CA VAL A 120 17.24 -0.60 -4.17
C VAL A 120 18.73 -0.60 -4.48
N GLN A 121 19.50 0.35 -3.93
CA GLN A 121 20.95 0.41 -4.12
C GLN A 121 21.66 -0.78 -3.47
N SER A 122 21.41 -1.04 -2.18
CA SER A 122 22.01 -2.18 -1.49
C SER A 122 21.65 -3.50 -2.17
N TRP A 123 20.41 -3.64 -2.64
CA TRP A 123 19.99 -4.82 -3.40
C TRP A 123 20.72 -4.98 -4.74
N ILE A 124 20.92 -3.90 -5.50
CA ILE A 124 21.68 -3.93 -6.76
C ILE A 124 23.14 -4.30 -6.49
N LEU A 125 23.72 -3.80 -5.40
CA LEU A 125 25.12 -4.02 -5.02
C LEU A 125 25.35 -5.37 -4.30
N GLY A 126 24.29 -6.06 -3.86
CA GLY A 126 24.38 -7.28 -3.05
C GLY A 126 24.82 -7.03 -1.60
N GLU A 127 24.71 -5.79 -1.14
CA GLU A 127 25.04 -5.37 0.22
C GLU A 127 23.90 -5.70 1.20
N PRO A 128 24.18 -5.81 2.51
CA PRO A 128 23.13 -5.95 3.51
C PRO A 128 22.15 -4.78 3.44
N LEU A 129 20.86 -5.08 3.58
CA LEU A 129 19.83 -4.05 3.57
C LEU A 129 20.05 -3.09 4.75
N PRO A 130 19.92 -1.77 4.52
CA PRO A 130 20.12 -0.78 5.57
C PRO A 130 19.05 -0.84 6.66
N PHE A 131 17.90 -1.47 6.38
CA PHE A 131 16.80 -1.66 7.31
C PHE A 131 15.92 -2.84 6.89
N SER A 132 15.31 -3.52 7.89
CA SER A 132 14.39 -4.63 7.66
C SER A 132 12.93 -4.15 7.69
N ARG A 133 12.14 -4.50 6.67
CA ARG A 133 10.72 -4.14 6.56
C ARG A 133 9.91 -5.24 5.90
N GLU A 134 8.70 -5.44 6.40
CA GLU A 134 7.78 -6.45 5.85
C GLU A 134 6.79 -5.84 4.85
N GLN A 135 6.61 -6.50 3.70
CA GLN A 135 5.69 -6.07 2.64
C GLN A 135 4.22 -5.98 3.10
N LYS A 136 3.81 -6.78 4.09
CA LYS A 136 2.42 -6.89 4.55
C LYS A 136 1.85 -5.57 5.09
N ASN A 137 2.70 -4.68 5.59
CA ASN A 137 2.30 -3.44 6.25
C ASN A 137 2.46 -2.20 5.37
N LEU A 138 2.77 -2.35 4.08
CA LEU A 138 3.17 -1.25 3.19
C LEU A 138 2.15 -0.95 2.09
N SER A 139 0.88 -1.29 2.30
CA SER A 139 -0.20 -0.94 1.38
C SER A 139 -1.09 0.16 1.98
N PHE A 140 -1.11 1.31 1.31
CA PHE A 140 -1.84 2.51 1.72
C PHE A 140 -2.61 3.06 0.52
N ILE A 141 -3.66 2.37 0.11
CA ILE A 141 -4.44 2.72 -1.08
C ILE A 141 -5.45 3.81 -0.71
N PRO A 142 -5.26 5.08 -1.14
CA PRO A 142 -6.16 6.17 -0.77
C PRO A 142 -7.56 5.94 -1.37
N GLY A 143 -8.61 6.21 -0.61
CA GLY A 143 -9.99 6.11 -1.08
C GLY A 143 -10.56 4.69 -1.15
N GLN A 144 -9.78 3.66 -0.84
CA GLN A 144 -10.37 2.38 -0.43
C GLN A 144 -10.71 2.48 1.05
N ALA A 145 -11.94 2.86 1.36
CA ALA A 145 -12.49 2.64 2.70
C ALA A 145 -12.10 1.22 3.13
N LYS A 146 -11.39 1.08 4.26
CA LYS A 146 -11.15 -0.21 4.89
C LYS A 146 -12.48 -0.93 4.91
N ARG A 147 -12.64 -1.95 4.07
CA ARG A 147 -13.77 -2.86 4.19
C ARG A 147 -13.56 -3.60 5.49
N THR A 148 -14.01 -3.02 6.60
CA THR A 148 -14.46 -3.76 7.78
C THR A 148 -15.72 -4.53 7.39
N GLY A 149 -15.57 -5.42 6.42
CA GLY A 149 -16.53 -6.46 6.14
C GLY A 149 -16.17 -7.63 7.03
N ALA A 150 -16.88 -7.77 8.14
CA ALA A 150 -17.06 -9.07 8.76
C ALA A 150 -17.31 -10.13 7.65
N PRO A 151 -16.75 -11.34 7.76
CA PRO A 151 -16.91 -12.36 6.73
C PRO A 151 -18.40 -12.63 6.54
N LYS A 152 -18.90 -12.33 5.33
CA LYS A 152 -20.26 -12.66 4.88
C LYS A 152 -20.33 -14.16 4.59
N ALA A 153 -20.13 -14.97 5.63
CA ALA A 153 -20.25 -16.42 5.63
C ALA A 153 -21.37 -16.82 6.60
N ALA A 154 -22.59 -16.34 6.34
CA ALA A 154 -23.80 -16.78 7.05
C ALA A 154 -25.05 -16.34 6.26
N ARG A 155 -25.17 -16.79 5.01
CA ARG A 155 -26.46 -16.72 4.27
C ARG A 155 -26.52 -17.74 3.13
N ARG A 156 -26.12 -18.99 3.42
CA ARG A 156 -26.33 -20.14 2.54
C ARG A 156 -26.78 -21.37 3.34
N GLU A 157 -27.58 -21.18 4.38
CA GLU A 157 -28.22 -22.28 5.11
C GLU A 157 -29.59 -21.82 5.62
N ALA A 158 -30.52 -21.49 4.72
CA ALA A 158 -31.94 -21.31 5.06
C ALA A 158 -32.88 -21.36 3.84
N GLU A 159 -32.52 -22.08 2.78
CA GLU A 159 -33.44 -22.31 1.65
C GLU A 159 -33.41 -23.77 1.16
N VAL A 160 -33.06 -24.68 2.08
CA VAL A 160 -33.36 -26.10 1.95
C VAL A 160 -34.46 -26.39 2.96
N THR A 161 -35.71 -26.16 2.56
CA THR A 161 -36.93 -26.89 2.97
C THR A 161 -38.11 -26.00 2.60
N LEU A 162 -38.73 -26.29 1.46
CA LEU A 162 -40.18 -26.24 1.19
C LEU A 162 -40.39 -26.27 -0.34
N SER A 163 -40.45 -27.47 -0.88
CA SER A 163 -41.28 -27.81 -2.04
C SER A 163 -42.36 -28.77 -1.54
N PRO A 164 -43.49 -28.99 -2.25
CA PRO A 164 -43.92 -28.42 -3.53
C PRO A 164 -45.38 -27.90 -3.53
N SER A 165 -45.79 -27.14 -4.55
CA SER A 165 -47.19 -27.14 -5.01
C SER A 165 -47.31 -26.68 -6.47
N PRO A 166 -48.19 -27.27 -7.29
CA PRO A 166 -48.06 -27.31 -8.75
C PRO A 166 -48.85 -26.19 -9.48
N SER A 167 -48.66 -26.17 -10.80
CA SER A 167 -49.57 -25.60 -11.81
C SER A 167 -49.60 -24.08 -12.03
N ALA A 168 -48.93 -23.65 -13.11
CA ALA A 168 -49.46 -22.67 -14.07
C ALA A 168 -48.73 -22.69 -15.44
N ALA A 169 -48.09 -23.81 -15.83
CA ALA A 169 -47.38 -23.92 -17.12
C ALA A 169 -48.25 -24.51 -18.24
N ALA A 170 -49.57 -24.29 -18.20
CA ALA A 170 -50.49 -24.68 -19.25
C ALA A 170 -51.43 -23.53 -19.56
N LEU A 171 -51.01 -22.54 -20.34
CA LEU A 171 -51.93 -21.58 -20.98
C LEU A 171 -51.34 -20.72 -22.12
N PHE A 172 -50.30 -21.19 -22.82
CA PHE A 172 -49.91 -20.57 -24.10
C PHE A 172 -49.52 -21.62 -25.15
N MET A 173 -50.51 -22.39 -25.60
CA MET A 173 -50.50 -22.94 -26.96
C MET A 173 -51.76 -22.46 -27.66
N ALA A 174 -51.61 -21.44 -28.51
CA ALA A 174 -52.63 -21.05 -29.47
C ALA A 174 -52.43 -21.85 -30.77
N PRO A 175 -53.48 -22.48 -31.33
CA PRO A 175 -53.38 -23.12 -32.65
C PRO A 175 -53.38 -22.06 -33.77
N ARG A 176 -52.41 -22.17 -34.69
CA ARG A 176 -52.45 -21.49 -35.98
C ARG A 176 -53.54 -22.14 -36.84
N LYS A 177 -54.53 -21.38 -37.27
CA LYS A 177 -55.42 -21.73 -38.39
C LYS A 177 -54.60 -21.63 -39.68
N SER A 178 -54.50 -22.72 -40.43
CA SER A 178 -54.25 -22.72 -41.88
C SER A 178 -55.49 -23.31 -42.54
N GLY A 179 -55.91 -22.68 -43.64
CA GLY A 179 -57.10 -23.04 -44.41
C GLY A 179 -57.02 -24.38 -45.13
#